data_AF-A0A0C4F0J2-F1
#
_entry.id   AF-A0A0C4F0J2-F1
#
_cell.length_a   1.000
_cell.length_b   1.000
_cell.length_c   1.000
_cell.angle_alpha   90.00
_cell.angle_beta   90.00
_cell.angle_gamma   90.00
#
_symmetry.space_group_name_H-M   'P 1'
#
loop_
_entity.id
_entity.type
_entity.pdbx_description
1 polymer ?
#
loop_
_entity_poly.entity_id
_entity_poly.type
_entity_poly.pdbx_seq_one_letter_code
_entity_poly.pdbx_strand_id
1 'polypeptide(L)'
;MDASSLSSQDSAHLNRLIEQKQMKDFLKLYSSLVERCFTSCCQDFTSRALSSKEESCVNNCADKFLKHSERIGARFSEHNAEMMQKRS
;
A
#
# COMPACT_ATOMS: atom_id res chain seq x y z
N MET A 1 8.00 -10.61 -12.56
CA MET A 1 7.88 -12.07 -12.43
C MET A 1 7.53 -12.58 -13.80
N ASP A 2 8.46 -13.25 -14.46
CA ASP A 2 8.28 -13.72 -15.83
C ASP A 2 7.54 -15.06 -15.83
N ALA A 3 6.23 -15.02 -16.10
CA ALA A 3 5.34 -16.18 -16.09
C ALA A 3 5.36 -16.95 -17.42
N SER A 4 6.17 -16.52 -18.39
CA SER A 4 6.19 -17.09 -19.75
C SER A 4 6.75 -18.53 -19.85
N SER A 5 7.31 -19.06 -18.76
CA SER A 5 7.83 -20.45 -18.68
C SER A 5 6.88 -21.45 -18.02
N LEU A 6 5.69 -21.04 -17.57
CA LEU A 6 4.74 -21.90 -16.86
C LEU A 6 3.72 -22.54 -17.81
N SER A 7 3.29 -23.77 -17.50
CA SER A 7 2.15 -24.42 -18.17
C SER A 7 0.91 -23.52 -18.14
N SER A 8 0.03 -23.62 -19.14
CA SER A 8 -1.20 -22.82 -19.21
C SER A 8 -2.10 -22.99 -17.98
N GLN A 9 -2.07 -24.17 -17.37
CA GLN A 9 -2.80 -24.49 -16.15
C GLN A 9 -2.16 -23.85 -14.90
N ASP A 10 -0.83 -23.79 -14.84
CA ASP A 10 -0.08 -23.17 -13.75
C ASP A 10 -0.19 -21.64 -13.80
N SER A 11 -0.24 -21.05 -15.00
CA SER A 11 -0.44 -19.61 -15.20
C SER A 11 -1.79 -19.15 -14.67
N ALA A 12 -2.87 -19.93 -14.91
CA ALA A 12 -4.20 -19.61 -14.41
C ALA A 12 -4.28 -19.70 -12.88
N HIS A 13 -3.63 -20.69 -12.28
CA HIS A 13 -3.54 -20.81 -10.83
C HIS A 13 -2.74 -19.66 -10.21
N LEU A 14 -1.61 -19.30 -10.81
CA LEU A 14 -0.78 -18.17 -10.38
C LEU A 14 -1.55 -16.85 -10.42
N ASN A 15 -2.29 -16.57 -11.49
CA ASN A 15 -3.08 -15.34 -11.60
C ASN A 15 -4.12 -15.21 -10.47
N ARG A 16 -4.82 -16.29 -10.13
CA ARG A 16 -5.76 -16.30 -8.99
C ARG A 16 -5.07 -15.99 -7.66
N LEU A 17 -3.88 -16.55 -7.44
CA LEU A 17 -3.09 -16.27 -6.24
C LEU A 17 -2.62 -14.80 -6.19
N ILE A 18 -2.25 -14.22 -7.34
CA ILE A 18 -1.87 -12.81 -7.46
C ILE A 18 -3.05 -11.91 -7.11
N GLU A 19 -4.24 -12.16 -7.64
CA GLU A 19 -5.46 -11.38 -7.34
C GLU A 19 -5.82 -11.44 -5.85
N GLN A 20 -5.80 -12.64 -5.25
CA GLN A 20 -6.03 -12.81 -3.82
C GLN A 20 -5.01 -12.05 -2.98
N LYS A 21 -3.74 -12.08 -3.39
CA LYS A 21 -2.67 -11.35 -2.72
C LYS A 21 -2.88 -9.83 -2.83
N GLN A 22 -3.24 -9.31 -4.00
CA GLN A 22 -3.50 -7.88 -4.18
C GLN A 22 -4.60 -7.38 -3.23
N MET A 23 -5.68 -8.14 -3.07
CA MET A 23 -6.75 -7.79 -2.12
C MET A 23 -6.26 -7.78 -0.66
N LYS A 24 -5.49 -8.79 -0.28
CA LYS A 24 -4.91 -8.87 1.07
C LYS A 24 -3.95 -7.70 1.34
N ASP A 25 -3.09 -7.37 0.38
CA ASP A 25 -2.13 -6.28 0.49
C ASP A 25 -2.85 -4.92 0.55
N PHE A 26 -3.94 -4.75 -0.20
CA PHE A 26 -4.78 -3.56 -0.13
C PHE A 26 -5.43 -3.37 1.26
N LEU A 27 -6.02 -4.43 1.83
CA LEU A 27 -6.59 -4.36 3.18
C LEU A 27 -5.53 -4.03 4.24
N LYS A 28 -4.32 -4.57 4.08
CA LYS A 28 -3.20 -4.25 4.97
C LYS A 28 -2.81 -2.77 4.85
N LEU A 29 -2.71 -2.24 3.63
CA LEU A 29 -2.46 -0.82 3.38
C LEU A 29 -3.52 0.06 4.04
N TYR A 30 -4.79 -0.29 3.86
CA TYR A 30 -5.92 0.43 4.47
C TYR A 30 -5.82 0.46 6.01
N SER A 31 -5.63 -0.70 6.65
CA SER A 31 -5.51 -0.77 8.10
C SER A 31 -4.33 0.04 8.63
N SER A 32 -3.17 -0.05 7.96
CA SER A 32 -1.99 0.75 8.33
C SER A 32 -2.19 2.26 8.14
N LEU A 33 -2.93 2.66 7.10
CA LEU A 33 -3.28 4.06 6.88
C LEU A 33 -4.19 4.58 8.00
N VAL A 34 -5.23 3.84 8.34
CA VAL A 34 -6.18 4.19 9.40
C VAL A 34 -5.46 4.35 10.73
N GLU A 35 -4.65 3.36 11.13
CA GLU A 35 -3.87 3.41 12.37
C GLU A 35 -2.94 4.64 12.39
N ARG A 36 -2.18 4.86 11.33
CA ARG A 36 -1.23 5.98 11.23
C ARG A 36 -1.92 7.33 11.37
N CYS A 37 -3.01 7.55 10.63
CA CYS A 37 -3.69 8.84 10.67
C CYS A 37 -4.42 9.04 12.00
N PHE A 38 -4.98 7.99 12.59
CA PHE A 38 -5.56 8.07 13.93
C PHE A 38 -4.51 8.48 14.97
N THR A 39 -3.37 7.77 15.05
CA THR A 39 -2.31 8.08 16.02
C THR A 39 -1.68 9.46 15.81
N SER A 40 -1.63 9.95 14.56
CA SER A 40 -0.99 11.23 14.25
C SER A 40 -1.93 12.43 14.45
N CYS A 41 -3.21 12.26 14.14
CA CYS A 41 -4.17 13.37 14.05
C CYS A 41 -5.18 13.42 15.18
N CYS A 42 -5.68 12.28 15.68
CA CYS A 42 -6.73 12.25 16.71
C CYS A 42 -6.10 12.34 18.10
N GLN A 43 -6.00 13.56 18.62
CA GLN A 43 -5.30 13.86 19.87
C GLN A 43 -6.23 14.42 20.95
N ASP A 44 -7.42 14.90 20.55
CA ASP A 44 -8.41 15.43 21.47
C ASP A 44 -9.51 14.39 21.71
N PHE A 45 -9.68 13.99 22.98
CA PHE A 45 -10.66 12.99 23.40
C PHE A 45 -11.77 13.59 24.28
N THR A 46 -12.00 14.91 24.19
CA THR A 46 -13.08 15.59 24.92
C THR A 46 -14.46 15.42 24.27
N SER A 47 -14.51 14.97 23.01
CA SER A 47 -15.73 14.74 22.23
C SER A 47 -15.72 13.36 21.56
N ARG A 48 -16.91 12.86 21.20
CA ARG A 48 -17.06 11.64 20.37
C ARG A 48 -16.88 11.92 18.87
N ALA A 49 -17.00 13.18 18.46
CA ALA A 49 -16.84 13.60 17.08
C ALA A 49 -15.46 14.24 16.88
N LEU A 50 -14.90 14.07 15.68
CA LEU A 50 -13.66 14.76 15.30
C LEU A 50 -13.90 16.27 15.26
N SER A 51 -12.90 17.02 15.69
CA SER A 51 -12.86 18.46 15.46
C SER A 51 -12.54 18.77 13.99
N SER A 52 -12.87 19.97 13.52
CA SER A 52 -12.53 20.41 12.15
C SER A 52 -11.03 20.37 11.86
N LYS A 53 -10.20 20.58 12.90
CA LYS A 53 -8.73 20.47 12.80
C LYS A 53 -8.29 19.03 12.59
N GLU A 54 -8.88 18.08 13.32
CA GLU A 54 -8.58 16.65 13.18
C GLU A 54 -9.06 16.12 11.82
N GLU A 55 -10.24 16.51 11.36
CA GLU A 55 -10.73 16.17 10.02
C GLU A 55 -9.78 16.64 8.91
N SER A 56 -9.32 17.90 8.97
CA SER A 56 -8.34 18.41 8.02
C SER A 56 -7.01 17.66 8.11
N CYS A 57 -6.55 17.33 9.31
CA CYS A 57 -5.33 16.53 9.50
C CYS A 57 -5.46 15.13 8.88
N VAL A 58 -6.56 14.41 9.13
CA VAL A 58 -6.79 13.06 8.60
C VAL A 58 -6.82 13.06 7.08
N ASN A 59 -7.50 14.03 6.46
CA ASN A 59 -7.53 14.19 5.00
C ASN A 59 -6.12 14.41 4.43
N ASN A 60 -5.35 15.33 5.02
CA ASN A 60 -3.97 15.59 4.60
C ASN A 60 -3.06 14.38 4.84
N CYS A 61 -3.26 13.65 5.94
CA CYS A 61 -2.52 12.43 6.26
C CYS A 61 -2.75 11.34 5.21
N ALA A 62 -4.02 11.10 4.84
CA ALA A 62 -4.37 10.10 3.85
C ALA A 62 -3.80 10.43 2.47
N ASP A 63 -3.98 11.67 1.99
CA ASP A 63 -3.45 12.11 0.70
C ASP A 63 -1.91 12.00 0.66
N LYS A 64 -1.24 12.48 1.72
CA LYS A 64 0.22 12.42 1.82
C LYS A 64 0.73 10.98 1.87
N PHE A 65 0.07 10.11 2.62
CA PHE A 65 0.49 8.71 2.76
C PHE A 65 0.31 7.94 1.46
N LEU A 66 -0.81 8.10 0.76
CA LEU A 66 -1.05 7.40 -0.51
C LEU A 66 -0.06 7.85 -1.59
N LYS A 67 0.16 9.17 -1.76
CA LYS A 67 1.18 9.70 -2.67
C LYS A 67 2.59 9.22 -2.32
N HIS A 68 2.87 9.12 -1.02
CA HIS A 68 4.15 8.60 -0.53
C HIS A 68 4.32 7.11 -0.86
N SER A 69 3.30 6.28 -0.61
CA SER A 69 3.30 4.85 -0.93
C SER A 69 3.49 4.60 -2.42
N GLU A 70 2.81 5.36 -3.28
CA GLU A 70 2.97 5.29 -4.74
C GLU A 70 4.41 5.62 -5.15
N ARG A 71 4.96 6.74 -4.64
CA ARG A 71 6.33 7.16 -4.95
C ARG A 71 7.38 6.16 -4.49
N ILE A 72 7.23 5.61 -3.28
CA ILE A 72 8.11 4.53 -2.79
C ILE A 72 7.98 3.30 -3.67
N GLY A 73 6.76 2.90 -4.05
CA GLY A 73 6.52 1.77 -4.93
C GLY A 73 7.27 1.88 -6.26
N ALA A 74 7.21 3.06 -6.89
CA ALA A 74 7.94 3.34 -8.12
C ALA A 74 9.46 3.19 -7.93
N ARG A 75 10.03 3.82 -6.89
CA ARG A 75 11.47 3.74 -6.61
C ARG A 75 11.94 2.34 -6.22
N PHE A 76 11.11 1.60 -5.49
CA PHE A 76 11.38 0.20 -5.15
C PHE A 76 11.44 -0.66 -6.41
N SER A 77 10.51 -0.47 -7.36
CA SER A 77 10.53 -1.20 -8.63
C SER A 77 11.79 -0.90 -9.45
N GLU A 78 12.19 0.37 -9.52
CA GLU A 78 13.43 0.79 -10.19
C GLU A 78 14.65 0.08 -9.59
N HIS A 79 14.85 0.18 -8.26
CA HIS A 79 15.98 -0.45 -7.59
C HIS A 79 15.95 -1.98 -7.64
N ASN A 80 14.78 -2.59 -7.58
CA ASN A 80 14.66 -4.04 -7.71
C ASN A 80 15.09 -4.52 -9.11
N ALA A 81 14.78 -3.75 -10.17
CA ALA A 81 15.26 -4.04 -11.51
C ALA A 81 16.79 -3.91 -11.64
N GLU A 82 17.38 -2.84 -11.09
CA GLU A 82 18.84 -2.64 -11.05
C GLU A 82 19.56 -3.78 -10.31
N MET A 83 19.02 -4.20 -9.17
CA MET A 83 19.55 -5.30 -8.36
C MET A 83 19.54 -6.63 -9.11
N MET A 84 18.50 -6.89 -9.91
CA MET A 84 18.42 -8.09 -10.74
C MET A 84 19.46 -8.06 -11.88
N GLN A 85 19.69 -6.90 -12.50
CA GLN A 85 20.73 -6.72 -13.52
C GLN A 85 22.16 -6.89 -12.97
N LYS A 86 22.41 -6.47 -11.73
CA LYS A 86 23.72 -6.66 -11.08
C LYS A 86 24.01 -8.10 -10.66
N ARG A 87 22.99 -8.98 -10.67
CA ARG A 87 23.11 -10.40 -10.28
C ARG A 87 23.34 -11.33 -11.46
N SER A 88 23.20 -10.84 -12.69
CA SER A 88 23.59 -11.49 -13.95
C SER A 88 24.98 -11.05 -14.39
#